data_AF-A0A0E0LUT0-F1
#
_entry.id   AF-A0A0E0LUT0-F1
#
_cell.length_a   1.000
_cell.length_b   1.000
_cell.length_c   1.000
_cell.angle_alpha   90.00
_cell.angle_beta   90.00
_cell.angle_gamma   90.00
#
_symmetry.space_group_name_H-M   'P 1'
#
loop_
_entity.id
_entity.type
_entity.pdbx_description
1 polymer ?
#
loop_
_entity_poly.entity_id
_entity_poly.type
_entity_poly.pdbx_seq_one_letter_code
_entity_poly.pdbx_strand_id
1 'polypeptide(L)'
;MPRCTGLTADGVVKIVQVLYECKGNLNRLRLHVHEMLNTNDERRIDVDICPMCTNVRLVFDCTRDSCRKRDSRAQCRGCFFCVARCETCGGCIDLEELSETELACSDFLCMECWLLLPKCSTCNRPYCKRHENLKVNLSPTGQFTCHRCMEFSSTSCENLEESS
;
A
#
# COMPACT_ATOMS: atom_id res chain seq x y z
N MET A 1 -16.95 -16.93 26.09
CA MET A 1 -17.34 -15.86 25.14
C MET A 1 -16.23 -15.74 24.11
N PRO A 2 -16.46 -16.10 22.83
CA PRO A 2 -15.45 -15.89 21.80
C PRO A 2 -15.23 -14.37 21.70
N ARG A 3 -13.99 -13.92 21.94
CA ARG A 3 -13.62 -12.52 21.69
C ARG A 3 -13.75 -12.31 20.19
N CYS A 4 -14.60 -11.38 19.76
CA CYS A 4 -14.68 -10.99 18.36
C CYS A 4 -13.26 -10.65 17.88
N THR A 5 -12.74 -11.44 16.95
CA THR A 5 -11.52 -11.12 16.22
C THR A 5 -11.73 -9.73 15.61
N GLY A 6 -10.80 -8.80 15.87
CA GLY A 6 -11.00 -7.37 15.70
C GLY A 6 -11.60 -6.94 14.36
N LEU A 7 -12.23 -5.77 14.38
CA LEU A 7 -12.89 -5.18 13.21
C LEU A 7 -11.85 -4.97 12.08
N THR A 8 -11.96 -5.73 11.00
CA THR A 8 -11.08 -5.57 9.83
C THR A 8 -11.58 -4.43 8.94
N ALA A 9 -10.70 -3.84 8.14
CA ALA A 9 -11.09 -2.80 7.19
C ALA A 9 -12.17 -3.27 6.20
N ASP A 10 -12.06 -4.53 5.73
CA ASP A 10 -13.08 -5.16 4.88
C ASP A 10 -14.43 -5.31 5.62
N GLY A 11 -14.39 -5.72 6.90
CA GLY A 11 -15.57 -5.78 7.76
C GLY A 11 -16.26 -4.43 7.90
N VAL A 12 -15.48 -3.35 8.08
CA VAL A 12 -16.04 -1.98 8.11
C VAL A 12 -16.68 -1.63 6.78
N VAL A 13 -16.01 -1.87 5.65
CA VAL A 13 -16.55 -1.57 4.31
C VAL A 13 -17.89 -2.27 4.09
N LYS A 14 -18.01 -3.55 4.46
CA LYS A 14 -19.26 -4.32 4.36
C LYS A 14 -20.39 -3.73 5.22
N ILE A 15 -20.09 -3.36 6.47
CA ILE A 15 -21.09 -2.73 7.36
C ILE A 15 -21.56 -1.41 6.76
N VAL A 16 -20.63 -0.58 6.28
CA VAL A 16 -20.96 0.72 5.67
C VAL A 16 -21.76 0.56 4.38
N GLN A 17 -21.41 -0.42 3.54
CA GLN A 17 -22.17 -0.75 2.33
C GLN A 17 -23.63 -1.08 2.67
N VAL A 18 -23.86 -1.95 3.66
CA VAL A 18 -25.22 -2.30 4.11
C VAL A 18 -25.96 -1.06 4.63
N LEU A 19 -25.30 -0.22 5.43
CA LEU A 19 -25.90 1.02 5.94
C LEU A 19 -26.25 2.00 4.82
N TYR A 20 -25.39 2.10 3.81
CA TYR A 20 -25.62 2.93 2.62
C TYR A 20 -26.82 2.42 1.83
N GLU A 21 -26.90 1.11 1.56
CA GLU A 21 -28.02 0.48 0.83
C GLU A 21 -29.35 0.58 1.60
N CYS A 22 -29.35 0.44 2.92
CA CYS A 22 -30.57 0.44 3.73
C CYS A 22 -31.10 1.84 4.07
N LYS A 23 -30.24 2.86 4.21
CA LYS A 23 -30.64 4.21 4.65
C LYS A 23 -30.41 5.33 3.62
N GLY A 24 -29.61 5.10 2.58
CA GLY A 24 -29.39 6.03 1.46
C GLY A 24 -28.70 7.36 1.79
N ASN A 25 -28.36 7.62 3.06
CA ASN A 25 -27.87 8.92 3.53
C ASN A 25 -26.47 8.86 4.18
N LEU A 26 -25.82 7.70 4.18
CA LEU A 26 -24.48 7.55 4.74
C LEU A 26 -23.42 7.91 3.70
N ASN A 27 -23.08 9.21 3.62
CA ASN A 27 -22.14 9.68 2.61
C ASN A 27 -20.67 9.43 3.01
N ARG A 28 -20.30 9.56 4.29
CA ARG A 28 -18.93 9.34 4.77
C ARG A 28 -18.93 8.84 6.20
N LEU A 29 -18.22 7.75 6.46
CA LEU A 29 -17.90 7.27 7.80
C LEU A 29 -16.40 7.40 8.05
N ARG A 30 -16.04 8.15 9.08
CA ARG A 30 -14.65 8.35 9.49
C ARG A 30 -14.44 7.63 10.80
N LEU A 31 -13.61 6.58 10.78
CA LEU A 31 -13.26 5.83 11.97
C LEU A 31 -11.87 6.21 12.47
N HIS A 32 -11.76 6.47 13.76
CA HIS A 32 -10.49 6.54 14.46
C HIS A 32 -10.11 5.12 14.88
N VAL A 33 -9.05 4.58 14.28
CA VAL A 33 -8.70 3.16 14.42
C VAL A 33 -7.61 2.92 15.46
N HIS A 34 -7.22 3.98 16.19
CA HIS A 34 -6.16 4.00 17.19
C HIS A 34 -6.25 2.85 18.22
N GLU A 35 -7.45 2.40 18.59
CA GLU A 35 -7.65 1.35 19.60
C GLU A 35 -7.97 -0.05 19.04
N MET A 36 -8.27 -0.20 17.75
CA MET A 36 -8.80 -1.47 17.22
C MET A 36 -7.77 -2.36 16.51
N LEU A 37 -6.66 -1.81 15.97
CA LEU A 37 -5.70 -2.58 15.16
C LEU A 37 -4.33 -2.80 15.81
N ASN A 38 -4.08 -2.31 17.03
CA ASN A 38 -2.76 -2.42 17.68
C ASN A 38 -1.61 -1.91 16.79
N THR A 39 -1.90 -0.94 15.93
CA THR A 39 -0.92 -0.28 15.07
C THR A 39 -0.70 1.13 15.60
N ASN A 40 0.56 1.57 15.73
CA ASN A 40 0.92 2.98 15.98
C ASN A 40 0.56 3.92 14.80
N ASP A 41 -0.32 3.47 13.91
CA ASP A 41 -0.80 4.21 12.76
C ASP A 41 -2.04 5.02 13.18
N GLU A 42 -1.84 6.28 13.56
CA GLU A 42 -2.89 7.21 13.95
C GLU A 42 -3.77 7.66 12.77
N ARG A 43 -3.50 7.16 11.55
CA ARG A 43 -4.25 7.56 10.36
C ARG A 43 -5.71 7.12 10.49
N ARG A 44 -6.61 8.09 10.27
CA ARG A 44 -8.06 7.83 10.21
C ARG A 44 -8.36 6.94 9.01
N ILE A 45 -9.17 5.91 9.22
CA ILE A 45 -9.71 5.12 8.11
C ILE A 45 -11.04 5.79 7.71
N ASP A 46 -11.04 6.41 6.52
CA ASP A 46 -12.25 6.95 5.91
C ASP A 46 -12.87 5.87 5.01
N VAL A 47 -14.08 5.43 5.35
CA VAL A 47 -14.94 4.66 4.45
C VAL A 47 -15.97 5.59 3.85
N ASP A 48 -15.97 5.68 2.53
CA ASP A 48 -16.74 6.66 1.78
C ASP A 48 -17.07 6.10 0.40
N ILE A 49 -17.97 6.76 -0.30
CA ILE A 49 -18.21 6.56 -1.71
C ILE A 49 -17.01 7.12 -2.46
N CYS A 50 -16.34 6.28 -3.23
CA CYS A 50 -15.22 6.71 -4.06
C CYS A 50 -15.74 7.69 -5.12
N PRO A 51 -15.20 8.93 -5.23
CA PRO A 51 -15.68 9.90 -6.21
C PRO A 51 -15.39 9.52 -7.66
N MET A 52 -14.51 8.53 -7.88
CA MET A 52 -14.08 8.08 -9.21
C MET A 52 -14.87 6.87 -9.72
N CYS A 53 -15.28 5.96 -8.81
CA CYS A 53 -15.94 4.70 -9.19
C CYS A 53 -17.25 4.42 -8.43
N THR A 54 -17.71 5.38 -7.64
CA THR A 54 -19.01 5.39 -6.92
C THR A 54 -19.28 4.21 -5.98
N ASN A 55 -18.29 3.36 -5.74
CA ASN A 55 -18.37 2.25 -4.79
C ASN A 55 -17.99 2.69 -3.37
N VAL A 56 -18.62 2.09 -2.35
CA VAL A 56 -18.16 2.23 -0.97
C VAL A 56 -16.82 1.51 -0.81
N ARG A 57 -15.79 2.26 -0.45
CA ARG A 57 -14.41 1.78 -0.34
C ARG A 57 -13.71 2.52 0.80
N LEU A 58 -12.52 2.05 1.16
CA LEU A 58 -11.55 2.92 1.80
C LEU A 58 -11.16 4.02 0.81
N VAL A 59 -11.39 5.28 1.16
CA VAL A 59 -11.10 6.44 0.30
C VAL A 59 -10.09 7.34 0.99
N PHE A 60 -9.02 7.67 0.29
CA PHE A 60 -7.89 8.40 0.87
C PHE A 60 -7.80 9.79 0.26
N ASP A 61 -7.39 10.76 1.08
CA ASP A 61 -6.97 12.07 0.62
C ASP A 61 -5.46 12.02 0.28
N CYS A 62 -5.01 12.80 -0.72
CA CYS A 62 -3.59 12.86 -1.06
C CYS A 62 -2.78 13.57 0.05
N THR A 63 -1.62 13.01 0.38
CA THR A 63 -0.69 13.57 1.38
C THR A 63 0.30 14.59 0.79
N ARG A 64 0.48 14.63 -0.54
CA ARG A 64 1.38 15.59 -1.20
C ARG A 64 0.85 17.03 -1.07
N ASP A 65 1.69 17.94 -0.59
CA ASP A 65 1.34 19.35 -0.44
C ASP A 65 1.08 20.05 -1.77
N SER A 66 1.76 19.64 -2.84
CA SER A 66 1.54 20.13 -4.20
C SER A 66 0.10 19.87 -4.69
N CYS A 67 -0.48 18.72 -4.32
CA CYS A 67 -1.86 18.35 -4.63
C CYS A 67 -2.88 19.07 -3.75
N ARG A 68 -2.48 19.58 -2.58
CA ARG A 68 -3.37 20.31 -1.66
C ARG A 68 -3.62 21.76 -2.08
N LYS A 69 -2.69 22.36 -2.82
CA LYS A 69 -2.74 23.78 -3.22
C LYS A 69 -3.43 24.02 -4.58
N ARG A 70 -3.60 22.98 -5.40
CA ARG A 70 -4.34 23.05 -6.66
C ARG A 70 -5.79 22.62 -6.45
N ASP A 71 -6.70 23.05 -7.34
CA ASP A 71 -8.08 22.50 -7.45
C ASP A 71 -8.11 20.96 -7.63
N SER A 72 -6.95 20.36 -7.87
CA SER A 72 -6.66 18.92 -7.91
C SER A 72 -6.94 18.15 -6.62
N ARG A 73 -7.23 18.80 -5.48
CA ARG A 73 -7.54 18.08 -4.23
C ARG A 73 -8.69 17.08 -4.42
N ALA A 74 -9.68 17.42 -5.23
CA ALA A 74 -10.77 16.53 -5.60
C ALA A 74 -10.32 15.38 -6.52
N GLN A 75 -9.33 15.63 -7.39
CA GLN A 75 -8.86 14.68 -8.40
C GLN A 75 -7.98 13.57 -7.80
N CYS A 76 -7.24 13.87 -6.72
CA CYS A 76 -6.37 12.89 -6.06
C CYS A 76 -7.07 12.14 -4.91
N ARG A 77 -8.35 12.43 -4.65
CA ARG A 77 -9.16 11.71 -3.66
C ARG A 77 -9.77 10.48 -4.30
N GLY A 78 -9.54 9.31 -3.73
CA GLY A 78 -10.04 8.06 -4.30
C GLY A 78 -9.61 6.82 -3.54
N CYS A 79 -10.23 5.69 -3.90
CA CYS A 79 -9.84 4.39 -3.38
C CYS A 79 -8.52 3.90 -4.01
N PHE A 80 -7.96 2.83 -3.44
CA PHE A 80 -6.68 2.24 -3.88
C PHE A 80 -6.68 1.77 -5.35
N PHE A 81 -7.85 1.45 -5.91
CA PHE A 81 -7.98 1.02 -7.31
C PHE A 81 -8.05 2.19 -8.31
N CYS A 82 -8.55 3.35 -7.87
CA CYS A 82 -8.76 4.50 -8.75
C CYS A 82 -7.58 5.47 -8.75
N VAL A 83 -6.81 5.49 -7.65
CA VAL A 83 -5.65 6.37 -7.48
C VAL A 83 -4.51 5.54 -6.93
N ALA A 84 -3.48 5.32 -7.74
CA ALA A 84 -2.26 4.68 -7.29
C ALA A 84 -1.55 5.55 -6.25
N ARG A 85 -0.97 4.93 -5.23
CA ARG A 85 -0.38 5.64 -4.09
C ARG A 85 0.97 5.07 -3.71
N CYS A 86 1.85 5.96 -3.28
CA CYS A 86 3.14 5.61 -2.70
C CYS A 86 2.93 4.93 -1.35
N GLU A 87 3.49 3.73 -1.22
CA GLU A 87 3.38 2.93 0.00
C GLU A 87 4.04 3.58 1.22
N THR A 88 5.04 4.44 0.98
CA THR A 88 5.77 5.11 2.07
C THR A 88 5.09 6.40 2.53
N CYS A 89 4.73 7.30 1.62
CA CYS A 89 4.19 8.61 1.99
C CYS A 89 2.67 8.75 1.82
N GLY A 90 1.99 7.81 1.14
CA GLY A 90 0.55 7.86 0.85
C GLY A 90 0.14 8.86 -0.25
N GLY A 91 1.12 9.52 -0.88
CA GLY A 91 0.91 10.46 -1.97
C GLY A 91 0.47 9.75 -3.25
N CYS A 92 -0.33 10.41 -4.10
CA CYS A 92 -0.67 9.86 -5.40
C CYS A 92 0.58 9.69 -6.28
N ILE A 93 0.57 8.67 -7.12
CA ILE A 93 1.57 8.41 -8.15
C ILE A 93 0.87 8.58 -9.49
N ASP A 94 1.49 9.35 -10.38
CA ASP A 94 0.93 9.57 -11.72
C ASP A 94 1.11 8.30 -12.56
N LEU A 95 0.17 8.04 -13.48
CA LEU A 95 0.15 6.78 -14.23
C LEU A 95 1.44 6.57 -15.05
N GLU A 96 2.07 7.66 -15.49
CA GLU A 96 3.37 7.65 -16.18
C GLU A 96 4.52 7.21 -15.26
N GLU A 97 4.43 7.50 -13.95
CA GLU A 97 5.42 7.13 -12.93
C GLU A 97 5.25 5.66 -12.47
N LEU A 98 4.10 5.01 -12.73
CA LEU A 98 3.82 3.65 -12.24
C LEU A 98 4.75 2.56 -12.79
N SER A 99 5.08 2.61 -14.08
CA SER A 99 5.91 1.59 -14.73
C SER A 99 7.36 1.58 -14.22
N GLU A 100 7.84 2.74 -13.75
CA GLU A 100 9.21 2.93 -13.28
C GLU A 100 9.36 2.74 -11.76
N THR A 101 8.25 2.59 -11.03
CA THR A 101 8.23 2.63 -9.55
C THR A 101 7.74 1.36 -8.86
N GLU A 102 7.63 0.25 -9.59
CA GLU A 102 7.31 -1.06 -9.01
C GLU A 102 8.43 -1.53 -8.06
N LEU A 103 8.13 -1.69 -6.77
CA LEU A 103 9.11 -2.20 -5.81
C LEU A 103 9.39 -3.69 -6.00
N ALA A 104 10.47 -4.15 -5.38
CA ALA A 104 10.72 -5.57 -5.19
C ALA A 104 9.61 -6.30 -4.39
N CYS A 105 8.70 -5.59 -3.71
CA CYS A 105 7.53 -6.13 -3.01
C CYS A 105 6.21 -5.97 -3.77
N SER A 106 6.23 -5.56 -5.04
CA SER A 106 5.03 -5.39 -5.88
C SER A 106 4.05 -4.29 -5.43
N ASP A 107 4.47 -3.40 -4.53
CA ASP A 107 3.79 -2.12 -4.27
C ASP A 107 4.37 -1.02 -5.19
N PHE A 108 3.94 0.23 -4.98
CA PHE A 108 4.45 1.40 -5.70
C PHE A 108 5.06 2.45 -4.75
N LEU A 109 6.11 3.13 -5.20
CA LEU A 109 6.66 4.32 -4.52
C LEU A 109 6.58 5.52 -5.43
N CYS A 110 6.56 6.72 -4.88
CA CYS A 110 6.98 7.87 -5.67
C CYS A 110 8.50 7.91 -5.80
N MET A 111 8.99 8.62 -6.81
CA MET A 111 10.40 8.81 -7.12
C MET A 111 11.17 9.41 -5.92
N GLU A 112 10.57 10.36 -5.21
CA GLU A 112 11.14 10.92 -3.98
C GLU A 112 11.41 9.85 -2.92
N CYS A 113 10.46 8.94 -2.69
CA CYS A 113 10.64 7.85 -1.73
C CYS A 113 11.56 6.74 -2.29
N TRP A 114 11.55 6.52 -3.60
CA TRP A 114 12.40 5.56 -4.30
C TRP A 114 13.88 5.86 -4.08
N LEU A 115 14.26 7.14 -4.12
CA LEU A 115 15.65 7.58 -3.91
C LEU A 115 16.14 7.42 -2.47
N LEU A 116 15.24 7.37 -1.48
CA LEU A 116 15.58 7.34 -0.06
C LEU A 116 15.66 5.93 0.53
N LEU A 117 15.23 4.91 -0.21
CA LEU A 117 15.16 3.54 0.30
C LEU A 117 16.34 2.68 -0.15
N PRO A 118 16.78 1.74 0.70
CA PRO A 118 17.87 0.82 0.36
C PRO A 118 17.43 -0.11 -0.77
N LYS A 119 18.37 -0.45 -1.66
CA LYS A 119 18.11 -1.19 -2.90
C LYS A 119 18.72 -2.59 -2.86
N CYS A 120 17.99 -3.55 -3.43
CA CYS A 120 18.48 -4.92 -3.62
C CYS A 120 19.76 -4.89 -4.45
N SER A 121 20.81 -5.59 -4.01
CA SER A 121 22.09 -5.63 -4.74
C SER A 121 22.01 -6.32 -6.09
N THR A 122 20.99 -7.14 -6.33
CA THR A 122 20.81 -7.90 -7.58
C THR A 122 19.98 -7.15 -8.62
N CYS A 123 18.81 -6.63 -8.25
CA CYS A 123 17.89 -5.99 -9.20
C CYS A 123 17.82 -4.47 -9.08
N ASN A 124 18.54 -3.88 -8.13
CA ASN A 124 18.58 -2.44 -7.86
C ASN A 124 17.21 -1.80 -7.55
N ARG A 125 16.18 -2.61 -7.25
CA ARG A 125 14.87 -2.12 -6.81
C ARG A 125 14.88 -1.84 -5.30
N PRO A 126 14.23 -0.77 -4.83
CA PRO A 126 14.09 -0.48 -3.41
C PRO A 126 13.15 -1.48 -2.74
N TYR A 127 13.32 -1.60 -1.43
CA TYR A 127 12.44 -2.39 -0.57
C TYR A 127 11.71 -1.45 0.39
N CYS A 128 10.38 -1.53 0.45
CA CYS A 128 9.62 -0.68 1.37
C CYS A 128 9.91 -1.07 2.84
N LYS A 129 9.79 -0.09 3.74
CA LYS A 129 10.00 -0.31 5.18
C LYS A 129 9.00 -1.32 5.77
N ARG A 130 7.77 -1.36 5.25
CA ARG A 130 6.70 -2.26 5.73
C ARG A 130 7.04 -3.73 5.55
N HIS A 131 7.84 -4.05 4.54
CA HIS A 131 8.27 -5.41 4.27
C HIS A 131 9.73 -5.63 4.68
N GLU A 132 10.36 -4.73 5.44
CA GLU A 132 11.78 -4.84 5.84
C GLU A 132 12.17 -6.18 6.46
N ASN A 133 11.26 -6.80 7.21
CA ASN A 133 11.42 -8.14 7.80
C ASN A 133 11.56 -9.28 6.78
N LEU A 134 11.25 -9.05 5.50
CA LEU A 134 11.44 -10.00 4.40
C LEU A 134 12.77 -9.80 3.65
N LYS A 135 13.59 -8.83 4.05
CA LYS A 135 14.94 -8.65 3.49
C LYS A 135 15.88 -9.72 4.05
N VAL A 136 16.71 -10.30 3.18
CA VAL A 136 17.83 -11.15 3.63
C VAL A 136 19.11 -10.34 3.52
N ASN A 137 19.68 -10.00 4.67
CA ASN A 137 20.96 -9.29 4.75
C ASN A 137 22.07 -10.25 4.34
N LEU A 138 22.82 -9.88 3.32
CA LEU A 138 23.98 -10.64 2.85
C LEU A 138 25.24 -10.29 3.65
N SER A 139 25.28 -9.11 4.24
CA SER A 139 26.46 -8.63 4.96
C SER A 139 26.08 -7.66 6.09
N PRO A 140 27.00 -7.45 7.07
CA PRO A 140 26.89 -6.37 8.03
C PRO A 140 26.99 -4.97 7.41
N THR A 141 27.45 -4.86 6.15
CA THR A 141 27.65 -3.59 5.44
C THR A 141 26.37 -3.02 4.82
N GLY A 142 25.21 -3.65 5.07
CA GLY A 142 23.90 -3.17 4.61
C GLY A 142 23.52 -3.65 3.21
N GLN A 143 24.26 -4.59 2.63
CA GLN A 143 23.86 -5.25 1.38
C GLN A 143 22.78 -6.29 1.66
N PHE A 144 21.73 -6.31 0.83
CA PHE A 144 20.64 -7.27 0.94
C PHE A 144 20.13 -7.68 -0.44
N THR A 145 19.53 -8.85 -0.50
CA THR A 145 18.81 -9.36 -1.67
C THR A 145 17.31 -9.46 -1.37
N CYS A 146 16.47 -9.12 -2.35
CA CYS A 146 15.02 -9.25 -2.20
C CYS A 146 14.55 -10.70 -2.38
N HIS A 147 13.40 -11.03 -1.80
CA HIS A 147 12.79 -12.37 -1.91
C HIS A 147 12.64 -12.84 -3.37
N ARG A 148 12.18 -11.98 -4.29
CA ARG A 148 12.03 -12.33 -5.73
C ARG A 148 13.35 -12.78 -6.35
N CYS A 149 14.46 -12.10 -6.06
CA CYS A 149 15.77 -12.49 -6.57
C CYS A 149 16.29 -13.76 -5.89
N MET A 150 15.97 -13.96 -4.61
CA MET A 150 16.31 -15.18 -3.90
C MET A 150 15.60 -16.39 -4.50
N GLU A 151 14.28 -16.34 -4.67
CA GLU A 151 13.49 -17.43 -5.28
C GLU A 151 13.98 -17.77 -6.69
N PHE A 152 14.35 -16.76 -7.48
CA PHE A 152 14.93 -16.97 -8.81
C PHE A 152 16.28 -17.70 -8.76
N SER A 153 17.12 -17.41 -7.76
CA SER A 153 18.40 -18.12 -7.59
C SER A 153 18.21 -19.56 -7.13
N SER A 154 17.26 -19.84 -6.23
CA SER A 154 16.98 -21.20 -5.75
C SER A 154 16.49 -22.10 -6.88
N THR A 155 15.53 -21.61 -7.67
CA THR A 155 14.97 -22.34 -8.82
C THR A 155 16.02 -22.56 -9.91
N SER A 156 16.97 -21.64 -10.10
CA SER A 156 18.08 -21.83 -11.03
C SER A 156 19.04 -22.96 -10.62
N CYS A 157 19.21 -23.20 -9.32
CA CYS A 157 20.06 -24.30 -8.82
C CYS A 157 19.38 -25.67 -8.93
N GLU A 158 18.07 -25.77 -8.68
CA GLU A 158 17.33 -27.04 -8.81
C GLU A 158 17.33 -27.56 -10.26
N ASN A 159 17.24 -26.67 -11.25
CA ASN A 159 17.29 -27.04 -12.67
C ASN A 159 18.68 -27.57 -13.13
N LEU A 160 19.75 -27.25 -12.39
CA LEU A 160 21.10 -27.74 -12.70
C LEU A 160 21.35 -29.15 -12.12
N GLU A 161 20.67 -29.52 -11.03
CA GLU A 161 20.77 -30.85 -10.42
C GLU A 161 19.93 -31.91 -11.17
N GLU A 162 18.83 -31.54 -11.83
CA GLU A 162 18.04 -32.45 -12.70
C GLU A 162 18.67 -32.68 -14.09
N SER A 163 19.72 -31.94 -14.44
CA SER A 163 20.40 -32.05 -15.75
C SER A 163 21.71 -32.86 -15.71
N SER A 164 22.01 -33.53 -14.58
CA SER A 164 23.26 -34.30 -14.36
C SER A 164 23.03 -35.81 -14.25
#